data_AF-A0A1D2R223-F1
#
_entry.id   AF-A0A1D2R223-F1
#
_cell.length_a   1.000
_cell.length_b   1.000
_cell.length_c   1.000
_cell.angle_alpha   90.00
_cell.angle_beta   90.00
_cell.angle_gamma   90.00
#
_symmetry.space_group_name_H-M   'P 1'
#
loop_
_entity.id
_entity.type
_entity.pdbx_description
1 polymer ?
#
loop_
_entity_poly.entity_id
_entity_poly.type
_entity_poly.pdbx_seq_one_letter_code
_entity_poly.pdbx_strand_id
1 'polypeptide(L)'
;MIDTIYYIVIYIIAGMGLLSLIWIYQGIKNLTEGLIRTLFMHVFAIAGYAFSYAVWTFCVSVGIIELDVELYRILNGVFIAIFFMIITRTAVYAKRIGIAYGFKKDD
;
A
#
# COMPACT_ATOMS: atom_id res chain seq x y z
N MET A 1 -25.37 18.90 -3.61
CA MET A 1 -24.42 19.74 -2.82
C MET A 1 -23.58 18.89 -1.89
N ILE A 2 -24.19 17.97 -1.11
CA ILE A 2 -23.46 17.01 -0.26
C ILE A 2 -22.55 16.10 -1.11
N ASP A 3 -23.04 15.61 -2.25
CA ASP A 3 -22.27 14.70 -3.14
C ASP A 3 -21.03 15.39 -3.74
N THR A 4 -21.15 16.67 -4.09
CA THR A 4 -20.03 17.45 -4.64
C THR A 4 -18.91 17.63 -3.60
N ILE A 5 -19.27 17.91 -2.34
CA ILE A 5 -18.29 18.03 -1.25
C ILE A 5 -17.62 16.68 -0.99
N TYR A 6 -18.40 15.59 -0.98
CA TYR A 6 -17.89 14.24 -0.80
C TYR A 6 -16.82 13.87 -1.85
N TYR A 7 -17.09 14.13 -3.13
CA TYR A 7 -16.12 13.84 -4.20
C TYR A 7 -14.86 14.72 -4.12
N ILE A 8 -15.01 16.00 -3.76
CA ILE A 8 -13.86 16.89 -3.56
C ILE A 8 -12.96 16.38 -2.42
N VAL A 9 -13.55 15.97 -1.30
CA VAL A 9 -12.81 15.42 -0.15
C VAL A 9 -12.06 14.16 -0.54
N ILE A 10 -12.69 13.23 -1.28
CA ILE A 10 -12.01 12.02 -1.76
C ILE A 10 -10.84 12.37 -2.68
N TYR A 11 -11.04 13.34 -3.59
CA TYR A 11 -9.98 13.76 -4.50
C TYR A 11 -8.76 14.33 -3.73
N ILE A 12 -9.00 15.13 -2.70
CA ILE A 12 -7.95 15.65 -1.81
C ILE A 12 -7.24 14.50 -1.09
N ILE A 13 -7.99 13.55 -0.52
CA ILE A 13 -7.41 12.38 0.15
C ILE A 13 -6.53 11.57 -0.80
N ALA A 14 -6.99 11.31 -2.03
CA ALA A 14 -6.22 10.62 -3.05
C ALA A 14 -4.94 11.40 -3.42
N GLY A 15 -5.04 12.72 -3.60
CA GLY A 15 -3.88 13.58 -3.86
C GLY A 15 -2.86 13.55 -2.72
N MET A 16 -3.32 13.64 -1.48
CA MET A 16 -2.47 13.53 -0.28
C MET A 16 -1.81 12.14 -0.17
N GLY A 17 -2.54 11.08 -0.51
CA GLY A 17 -1.99 9.72 -0.56
C GLY A 17 -0.85 9.60 -1.58
N LEU A 18 -1.05 10.16 -2.78
CA LEU A 18 -0.02 10.18 -3.82
C LEU A 18 1.22 10.98 -3.40
N LEU A 19 1.03 12.17 -2.83
CA LEU A 19 2.13 12.98 -2.30
C LEU A 19 2.91 12.26 -1.20
N SER A 20 2.19 11.58 -0.30
CA SER A 20 2.80 10.76 0.76
C SER A 20 3.67 9.65 0.18
N LEU A 21 3.22 8.97 -0.89
CA LEU A 21 4.03 7.98 -1.59
C LEU A 21 5.29 8.60 -2.19
N ILE A 22 5.18 9.77 -2.82
CA ILE A 22 6.34 10.47 -3.39
C ILE A 22 7.36 10.80 -2.30
N TRP A 23 6.91 11.31 -1.14
CA TRP A 23 7.79 11.62 -0.02
C TRP A 23 8.46 10.37 0.57
N ILE A 24 7.72 9.27 0.73
CA ILE A 24 8.30 7.99 1.15
C ILE A 24 9.37 7.56 0.16
N TYR A 25 9.09 7.60 -1.15
CA TYR A 25 10.05 7.22 -2.17
C TYR A 25 11.32 8.09 -2.15
N GLN A 26 11.17 9.41 -2.04
CA GLN A 26 12.30 10.32 -1.90
C GLN A 26 13.14 10.03 -0.65
N GLY A 27 12.47 9.77 0.49
CA GLY A 27 13.14 9.36 1.72
C GLY A 27 13.95 8.08 1.56
N ILE A 28 13.38 7.08 0.88
CA ILE A 28 14.06 5.79 0.62
C ILE A 28 15.24 5.95 -0.34
N LYS A 29 15.11 6.79 -1.36
CA LYS A 29 16.18 7.01 -2.36
C LYS A 29 17.46 7.54 -1.71
N ASN A 30 17.33 8.29 -0.62
CA ASN A 30 18.47 8.87 0.12
C ASN A 30 19.08 7.89 1.14
N LEU A 31 18.51 6.69 1.32
CA LEU A 31 19.08 5.68 2.19
C LEU A 31 20.23 4.93 1.49
N THR A 32 21.30 4.66 2.23
CA THR A 32 22.38 3.78 1.78
C THR A 32 21.85 2.39 1.46
N GLU A 33 22.41 1.73 0.43
CA GLU A 33 22.02 0.37 0.09
C GLU A 33 22.27 -0.58 1.26
N GLY A 34 21.26 -1.37 1.60
CA GLY A 34 21.31 -2.27 2.73
C GLY A 34 19.93 -2.73 3.18
N LEU A 35 19.92 -3.52 4.25
CA LEU A 35 18.73 -4.16 4.77
C LEU A 35 17.60 -3.18 5.13
N ILE A 36 17.96 -2.01 5.67
CA ILE A 36 17.02 -0.94 6.04
C ILE A 36 16.33 -0.37 4.79
N ARG A 37 17.09 -0.04 3.74
CA ARG A 37 16.53 0.43 2.46
C ARG A 37 15.58 -0.61 1.86
N THR A 38 15.95 -1.89 1.91
CA THR A 38 15.07 -2.99 1.45
C THR A 38 13.78 -3.06 2.26
N LEU A 39 13.82 -2.90 3.57
CA LEU A 39 12.62 -2.89 4.42
C LEU A 39 11.69 -1.73 4.05
N PHE A 40 12.24 -0.52 3.93
CA PHE A 40 11.42 0.63 3.55
C PHE A 40 10.86 0.51 2.13
N MET A 41 11.57 -0.12 1.19
CA MET A 41 11.01 -0.45 -0.12
C MET A 41 9.79 -1.38 -0.04
N HIS A 42 9.76 -2.32 0.93
CA HIS A 42 8.59 -3.15 1.17
C HIS A 42 7.45 -2.36 1.82
N VAL A 43 7.75 -1.46 2.75
CA VAL A 43 6.75 -0.53 3.32
C VAL A 43 6.16 0.37 2.23
N PHE A 44 6.99 0.86 1.30
CA PHE A 44 6.54 1.61 0.14
C PHE A 44 5.65 0.77 -0.78
N ALA A 45 5.98 -0.51 -0.99
CA ALA A 45 5.13 -1.42 -1.76
C ALA A 45 3.76 -1.64 -1.09
N ILE A 46 3.71 -1.79 0.25
CA ILE A 46 2.46 -1.86 1.02
C ILE A 46 1.62 -0.60 0.80
N ALA A 47 2.23 0.58 0.98
CA ALA A 47 1.55 1.86 0.83
C ALA A 47 1.06 2.08 -0.61
N GLY A 48 1.89 1.77 -1.60
CA GLY A 48 1.56 1.89 -3.01
C GLY A 48 0.40 0.97 -3.40
N TYR A 49 0.42 -0.26 -2.90
CA TYR A 49 -0.67 -1.22 -3.13
C TYR A 49 -1.98 -0.78 -2.49
N ALA A 50 -1.95 -0.33 -1.23
CA ALA A 50 -3.11 0.20 -0.53
C ALA A 50 -3.70 1.41 -1.28
N PHE A 51 -2.84 2.28 -1.81
CA PHE A 51 -3.26 3.40 -2.64
C PHE A 51 -3.92 2.94 -3.94
N SER A 52 -3.33 2.00 -4.68
CA SER A 52 -3.94 1.44 -5.89
C SER A 52 -5.31 0.82 -5.63
N TYR A 53 -5.45 0.09 -4.52
CA TYR A 53 -6.73 -0.47 -4.11
C TYR A 53 -7.78 0.60 -3.77
N ALA A 54 -7.37 1.67 -3.08
CA ALA A 54 -8.24 2.81 -2.79
C ALA A 54 -8.71 3.51 -4.07
N VAL A 55 -7.81 3.74 -5.03
CA VAL A 55 -8.16 4.33 -6.34
C VAL A 55 -9.12 3.43 -7.12
N TRP A 56 -8.86 2.12 -7.16
CA TRP A 56 -9.77 1.18 -7.82
C TRP A 56 -11.17 1.19 -7.17
N THR A 57 -11.23 1.14 -5.84
CA THR A 57 -12.49 1.18 -5.09
C THR A 57 -13.25 2.48 -5.38
N PHE A 58 -12.53 3.60 -5.46
CA PHE A 58 -13.10 4.87 -5.85
C PHE A 58 -13.71 4.80 -7.26
N CYS A 59 -12.96 4.36 -8.27
CA CYS A 59 -13.44 4.25 -9.65
C CYS A 59 -14.70 3.39 -9.77
N VAL A 60 -14.80 2.31 -9.01
CA VAL A 60 -16.00 1.48 -8.94
C VAL A 60 -17.16 2.24 -8.26
N SER A 61 -16.90 2.92 -7.13
CA SER A 61 -17.93 3.65 -6.38
C SER A 61 -18.56 4.81 -7.14
N VAL A 62 -17.80 5.47 -8.01
CA VAL A 62 -18.29 6.59 -8.85
C VAL A 62 -18.87 6.14 -10.19
N GLY A 63 -18.92 4.83 -10.44
CA GLY A 63 -19.45 4.27 -11.70
C GLY A 63 -18.56 4.52 -12.92
N ILE A 64 -17.26 4.84 -12.73
CA ILE A 64 -16.30 4.89 -13.85
C ILE A 64 -16.03 3.45 -14.35
N ILE A 65 -16.02 2.49 -13.44
CA ILE A 65 -15.88 1.07 -13.74
C ILE A 65 -17.16 0.36 -13.25
N GLU A 66 -17.94 -0.16 -14.18
CA GLU A 66 -19.11 -0.97 -13.87
C GLU A 66 -18.73 -2.45 -13.77
N LEU A 67 -19.06 -3.08 -12.65
CA LEU A 67 -18.83 -4.50 -12.40
C LEU A 67 -20.10 -5.11 -11.85
N ASP A 68 -20.36 -6.37 -12.19
CA ASP A 68 -21.34 -7.14 -11.46
C ASP A 68 -20.86 -7.41 -10.02
N VAL A 69 -21.82 -7.74 -9.13
CA VAL A 69 -21.57 -7.92 -7.70
C VAL A 69 -20.63 -9.10 -7.41
N GLU A 70 -20.67 -10.15 -8.23
CA GLU A 70 -19.87 -11.35 -8.05
C GLU A 70 -18.40 -11.07 -8.42
N LEU A 71 -18.18 -10.43 -9.57
CA LEU A 71 -16.87 -10.01 -10.03
C LEU A 71 -16.23 -9.00 -9.08
N TYR A 72 -17.00 -8.03 -8.56
CA TYR A 72 -16.51 -7.08 -7.54
C TYR A 72 -16.01 -7.81 -6.27
N ARG A 73 -16.75 -8.81 -5.79
CA ARG A 73 -16.35 -9.61 -4.61
C ARG A 73 -15.08 -10.43 -4.87
N ILE A 74 -14.97 -11.06 -6.04
CA ILE A 74 -13.80 -11.84 -6.42
C ILE A 74 -12.56 -10.94 -6.49
N LEU A 75 -12.66 -9.79 -7.16
CA LEU A 75 -11.56 -8.85 -7.27
C LEU A 75 -11.12 -8.32 -5.90
N ASN A 76 -12.05 -7.99 -5.01
CA ASN A 76 -11.72 -7.62 -3.63
C ASN A 76 -10.94 -8.73 -2.90
N GLY A 77 -11.37 -9.99 -3.06
CA GLY A 77 -10.66 -11.15 -2.50
C GLY A 77 -9.23 -11.25 -3.03
N VAL A 78 -9.02 -11.04 -4.33
CA VAL A 78 -7.70 -11.01 -4.96
C VAL A 78 -6.85 -9.87 -4.41
N PHE A 79 -7.42 -8.67 -4.27
CA PHE A 79 -6.70 -7.52 -3.72
C PHE A 79 -6.21 -7.79 -2.29
N ILE A 80 -7.08 -8.32 -1.45
CA ILE A 80 -6.75 -8.66 -0.06
C ILE A 80 -5.68 -9.76 -0.02
N ALA A 81 -5.80 -10.81 -0.84
CA ALA A 81 -4.82 -11.88 -0.88
C ALA A 81 -3.42 -11.38 -1.27
N ILE A 82 -3.32 -10.52 -2.28
CA ILE A 82 -2.05 -9.90 -2.68
C ILE A 82 -1.50 -9.00 -1.57
N PHE A 83 -2.36 -8.22 -0.91
CA PHE A 83 -1.93 -7.40 0.22
C PHE A 83 -1.32 -8.24 1.35
N PHE A 84 -1.97 -9.36 1.71
CA PHE A 84 -1.41 -10.31 2.66
C PHE A 84 -0.06 -10.88 2.20
N MET A 85 0.09 -11.24 0.93
CA MET A 85 1.38 -11.70 0.39
C MET A 85 2.49 -10.66 0.57
N ILE A 86 2.21 -9.38 0.31
CA ILE A 86 3.18 -8.29 0.49
C ILE A 86 3.52 -8.12 1.98
N ILE A 87 2.52 -8.14 2.88
CA ILE A 87 2.75 -8.05 4.34
C ILE A 87 3.58 -9.22 4.84
N THR A 88 3.24 -10.46 4.47
CA THR A 88 3.98 -11.65 4.89
C THR A 88 5.43 -11.57 4.43
N ARG A 89 5.67 -11.17 3.18
CA ARG A 89 7.03 -10.96 2.67
C ARG A 89 7.76 -9.90 3.49
N THR A 90 7.10 -8.78 3.80
CA THR A 90 7.67 -7.69 4.62
C THR A 90 8.05 -8.18 6.02
N ALA A 91 7.20 -8.98 6.66
CA ALA A 91 7.46 -9.56 7.97
C ALA A 91 8.68 -10.50 7.96
N VAL A 92 8.85 -11.30 6.89
CA VAL A 92 10.05 -12.16 6.71
C VAL A 92 11.32 -11.31 6.61
N TYR A 93 11.28 -10.21 5.87
CA TYR A 93 12.43 -9.28 5.79
C TYR A 93 12.71 -8.61 7.13
N ALA A 94 11.68 -8.14 7.83
CA ALA A 94 11.83 -7.56 9.16
C ALA A 94 12.47 -8.55 10.16
N LYS A 95 12.07 -9.83 10.12
CA LYS A 95 12.72 -10.89 10.93
C LYS A 95 14.22 -11.02 10.61
N ARG A 96 14.59 -11.05 9.32
CA ARG A 96 16.01 -11.14 8.91
C ARG A 96 16.84 -9.96 9.41
N ILE A 97 16.25 -8.77 9.44
CA ILE A 97 16.86 -7.57 10.02
C ILE A 97 17.05 -7.74 11.53
N GLY A 98 16.02 -8.22 12.23
CA GLY A 98 16.11 -8.52 13.65
C GLY A 98 17.28 -9.45 13.99
N ILE A 99 17.49 -10.50 13.20
CA ILE A 99 18.62 -11.43 13.36
C ILE A 99 19.96 -10.73 13.05
N ALA A 100 20.06 -10.04 11.90
CA ALA A 100 21.31 -9.41 11.45
C ALA A 100 21.82 -8.31 12.40
N TYR A 101 20.92 -7.60 13.08
CA TYR A 101 21.26 -6.55 14.05
C TYR A 101 21.30 -7.07 15.50
N GLY A 102 21.17 -8.38 15.73
CA GLY A 102 21.29 -8.98 17.07
C GLY A 102 20.11 -8.75 18.00
N PHE A 103 18.95 -8.32 17.47
CA PHE A 103 17.72 -8.17 18.26
C PHE A 103 17.10 -9.53 18.66
N LYS A 104 17.57 -10.64 18.09
CA LYS A 104 17.20 -11.99 18.48
C LYS A 104 18.44 -12.88 18.55
N LYS A 105 18.71 -13.48 19.72
CA LYS A 105 19.57 -14.66 19.81
C LYS A 105 18.82 -15.84 19.16
N ASP A 106 19.54 -16.65 18.40
CA ASP A 106 19.01 -17.85 17.76
C ASP A 106 18.62 -18.87 18.83
N ASP A 107 17.37 -18.78 19.30
CA ASP A 107 16.65 -19.85 20.01
C ASP A 107 15.46 -20.33 19.15
#